data_AF-A0A5E4AEM9-F1
#
_entry.id   AF-A0A5E4AEM9-F1
#
_cell.length_a   1.000
_cell.length_b   1.000
_cell.length_c   1.000
_cell.angle_alpha   90.00
_cell.angle_beta   90.00
_cell.angle_gamma   90.00
#
_symmetry.space_group_name_H-M   'P 1'
#
loop_
_entity.id
_entity.type
_entity.pdbx_description
1 polymer ?
#
loop_
_entity_poly.entity_id
_entity_poly.type
_entity_poly.pdbx_seq_one_letter_code
_entity_poly.pdbx_strand_id
1 'polypeptide(L)'
;MELVPQARELGCWAAEEMRVPAASRAPESTLRRLCLGQGADIWAYILQHVHSQSTVKKIRGNLLWYGHQDSPEVSRKLELEAAVARLRTEIQELDQNLELMEREAEAQDLAVEQMLQSTRDTQRLQDIERKATVDVTFGPLTSASVALEPLVLRDVRTACILRAQFLQNLLQARGGSILSPQDDHFGTSYQQWLGSVETLLTNHPPGHVLAALEYLAAEREAEIRSLCRGDGLRDMELSSPQAPDQSDSSQALPSMGHLIQEGWQTVGALVTQRGALLKERQILTGHLQGLVEEIERRTLGSSERKVLILGLRCCGLWAELKALRAQIKELEDAAGQRQLLLRELQAKQQRILHWRQLVEETQEQIRLLIKGNSASKTRLCSSPGEVLALVQRKIVPTSEAVVPQSQELLRCLEEEARHLPHILLGTLLRHSPEGLKPLPTILPSIHQLHPMCPKGSSLIALSHILGLPTGKAPELLLPKAASLRQDLLFFQDQQSLRCGDLLHMKTHLPSGPSPQELLQIQASQEKEQKENLGQALNRLENLLKQALERVPKLQGVLADWWEQPGQASLSGELCQGLSLSQWRLRWVQAQGALQQLCR
;
A
#
# COMPACT_ATOMS: atom_id res chain seq x y z
N MET A 1 47.47 22.65 -2.02
CA MET A 1 48.65 22.01 -1.39
C MET A 1 49.17 22.88 -0.23
N GLU A 2 48.33 23.19 0.77
CA GLU A 2 48.71 24.11 1.89
C GLU A 2 48.29 23.60 3.29
N LEU A 3 47.95 22.31 3.44
CA LEU A 3 47.48 21.74 4.74
C LEU A 3 48.62 21.19 5.62
N VAL A 4 49.80 20.94 5.05
CA VAL A 4 50.97 20.44 5.78
C VAL A 4 51.64 21.49 6.67
N PRO A 5 51.74 22.78 6.29
CA PRO A 5 52.29 23.83 7.15
C PRO A 5 51.45 24.05 8.42
N GLN A 6 50.13 24.16 8.28
CA GLN A 6 49.24 24.53 9.37
C GLN A 6 49.15 23.47 10.48
N ALA A 7 49.17 22.19 10.10
CA ALA A 7 49.21 21.09 11.07
C ALA A 7 50.55 21.01 11.83
N ARG A 8 51.65 21.45 11.20
CA ARG A 8 52.96 21.55 11.86
C ARG A 8 53.03 22.75 12.79
N GLU A 9 52.51 23.90 12.37
CA GLU A 9 52.38 25.09 13.21
C GLU A 9 51.52 24.81 14.44
N LEU A 10 50.41 24.07 14.27
CA LEU A 10 49.57 23.65 15.38
C LEU A 10 50.30 22.70 16.35
N GLY A 11 51.16 21.82 15.83
CA GLY A 11 52.02 20.95 16.64
C GLY A 11 53.06 21.75 17.43
N CYS A 12 53.71 22.73 16.80
CA CYS A 12 54.66 23.65 17.44
C CYS A 12 53.98 24.53 18.49
N TRP A 13 52.83 25.10 18.17
CA TRP A 13 52.02 25.90 19.09
C TRP A 13 51.58 25.09 20.33
N ALA A 14 51.12 23.85 20.14
CA ALA A 14 50.77 22.97 21.25
C ALA A 14 52.00 22.65 22.13
N ALA A 15 53.17 22.52 21.52
CA ALA A 15 54.41 22.20 22.20
C ALA A 15 55.02 23.38 22.97
N GLU A 16 55.03 24.55 22.35
CA GLU A 16 55.80 25.72 22.79
C GLU A 16 54.93 26.73 23.54
N GLU A 17 53.75 27.05 23.01
CA GLU A 17 52.85 28.07 23.59
C GLU A 17 51.89 27.48 24.63
N MET A 18 51.37 26.28 24.38
CA MET A 18 50.49 25.56 25.32
C MET A 18 51.23 24.58 26.24
N ARG A 19 52.55 24.40 26.04
CA ARG A 19 53.45 23.55 26.84
C ARG A 19 52.91 22.13 27.06
N VAL A 20 52.25 21.55 26.06
CA VAL A 20 51.71 20.18 26.14
C VAL A 20 52.87 19.17 26.18
N PRO A 21 52.92 18.28 27.19
CA PRO A 21 53.97 17.27 27.32
C PRO A 21 54.05 16.35 26.10
N ALA A 22 55.25 15.95 25.68
CA ALA A 22 55.47 15.16 24.46
C ALA A 22 54.67 13.85 24.42
N ALA A 23 54.45 13.20 25.57
CA ALA A 23 53.66 11.97 25.69
C ALA A 23 52.15 12.15 25.39
N SER A 24 51.65 13.38 25.43
CA SER A 24 50.23 13.73 25.24
C SER A 24 49.97 14.45 23.92
N ARG A 25 50.99 14.59 23.05
CA ARG A 25 50.85 15.25 21.75
C ARG A 25 50.19 14.31 20.75
N ALA A 26 49.13 14.79 20.12
CA ALA A 26 48.47 14.05 19.06
C ALA A 26 49.41 13.86 17.86
N PRO A 27 49.40 12.69 17.20
CA PRO A 27 50.24 12.43 16.04
C PRO A 27 49.86 13.36 14.88
N GLU A 28 50.83 13.67 14.01
CA GLU A 28 50.69 14.66 12.92
C GLU A 28 49.51 14.33 11.98
N SER A 29 49.19 13.04 11.80
CA SER A 29 48.03 12.58 11.02
C SER A 29 46.68 12.99 11.61
N THR A 30 46.59 13.12 12.94
CA THR A 30 45.39 13.60 13.64
C THR A 30 45.31 15.12 13.57
N LEU A 31 46.44 15.83 13.71
CA LEU A 31 46.49 17.29 13.58
C LEU A 31 46.09 17.76 12.17
N ARG A 32 46.56 17.05 11.13
CA ARG A 32 46.14 17.31 9.74
C ARG A 32 44.64 17.16 9.56
N ARG A 33 44.00 16.23 10.27
CA ARG A 33 42.54 16.01 10.21
C ARG A 33 41.77 17.15 10.87
N LEU A 34 42.30 17.72 11.96
CA LEU A 34 41.71 18.85 12.67
C LEU A 34 41.75 20.14 11.83
N CYS A 35 42.76 20.27 10.96
CA CYS A 35 42.91 21.39 10.04
C CYS A 35 42.19 21.17 8.69
N LEU A 36 41.22 20.25 8.56
CA LEU A 36 40.43 20.06 7.34
C LEU A 36 39.11 20.86 7.38
N GLY A 37 38.68 21.36 6.21
CA GLY A 37 37.41 22.06 6.05
C GLY A 37 37.33 23.33 6.89
N GLN A 38 36.18 23.58 7.53
CA GLN A 38 35.98 24.73 8.44
C GLN A 38 36.95 24.74 9.64
N GLY A 39 37.56 23.59 9.95
CA GLY A 39 38.59 23.51 11.00
C GLY A 39 39.84 24.31 10.66
N ALA A 40 40.19 24.48 9.37
CA ALA A 40 41.39 25.21 8.95
C ALA A 40 41.34 26.69 9.38
N ASP A 41 40.20 27.36 9.15
CA ASP A 41 40.02 28.78 9.46
C ASP A 41 39.94 29.02 10.98
N ILE A 42 39.29 28.10 11.70
CA ILE A 42 39.20 28.13 13.16
C ILE A 42 40.58 27.99 13.79
N TRP A 43 41.39 27.05 13.31
CA TRP A 43 42.74 26.85 13.82
C TRP A 43 43.69 27.98 13.39
N ALA A 44 43.54 28.55 12.20
CA ALA A 44 44.27 29.76 11.80
C ALA A 44 44.04 30.90 12.79
N TYR A 45 42.77 31.15 13.14
CA TYR A 45 42.40 32.19 14.08
C TYR A 45 42.95 31.92 15.48
N ILE A 46 42.83 30.68 15.98
CA ILE A 46 43.33 30.31 17.31
C ILE A 46 44.85 30.45 17.40
N LEU A 47 45.59 29.96 16.39
CA LEU A 47 47.05 30.08 16.32
C LEU A 47 47.51 31.54 16.32
N GLN A 48 46.71 32.44 15.72
CA GLN A 48 47.05 33.86 15.65
C GLN A 48 46.66 34.68 16.90
N HIS A 49 45.74 34.19 17.74
CA HIS A 49 45.18 35.00 18.84
C HIS A 49 45.40 34.42 20.24
N VAL A 50 45.77 33.14 20.36
CA VAL A 50 45.89 32.45 21.64
C VAL A 50 47.33 32.06 21.91
N HIS A 51 48.08 32.96 22.54
CA HIS A 51 49.52 32.79 22.73
C HIS A 51 49.95 32.23 24.12
N SER A 52 48.99 31.99 25.02
CA SER A 52 49.29 31.39 26.33
C SER A 52 48.05 30.79 27.02
N GLN A 53 48.28 29.84 27.93
CA GLN A 53 47.22 29.25 28.76
C GLN A 53 46.50 30.27 29.67
N SER A 54 47.16 31.40 29.99
CA SER A 54 46.57 32.49 30.78
C SER A 54 45.52 33.29 30.00
N THR A 55 45.72 33.44 28.68
CA THR A 55 44.79 34.11 27.77
C THR A 55 43.49 33.30 27.66
N VAL A 56 43.58 31.97 27.68
CA VAL A 56 42.42 31.06 27.71
C VAL A 56 41.62 31.17 29.01
N LYS A 57 42.28 31.33 30.17
CA LYS A 57 41.59 31.58 31.45
C LYS A 57 40.82 32.91 31.45
N LYS A 58 41.36 33.95 30.81
CA LYS A 58 40.72 35.26 30.68
C LYS A 58 39.49 35.20 29.74
N ILE A 59 39.57 34.45 28.65
CA ILE A 59 38.44 34.20 27.74
C ILE A 59 37.35 33.37 28.44
N ARG A 60 37.71 32.37 29.27
CA ARG A 60 36.76 31.64 30.13
C ARG A 60 36.08 32.55 31.18
N GLY A 61 36.82 33.51 31.75
CA GLY A 61 36.28 34.46 32.74
C GLY A 61 35.27 35.44 32.17
N ASN A 62 35.36 35.77 30.87
CA ASN A 62 34.41 36.67 30.19
C ASN A 62 33.16 35.96 29.64
N LEU A 63 33.14 34.61 29.66
CA LEU A 63 32.01 33.77 29.25
C LEU A 63 31.21 33.26 30.47
N LEU A 64 31.20 33.98 31.59
CA LEU A 64 30.43 33.64 32.79
C LEU A 64 28.91 33.75 32.51
N TRP A 65 28.38 32.69 31.90
CA TRP A 65 26.96 32.36 31.70
C TRP A 65 26.26 31.92 33.00
N TYR A 66 26.79 32.29 34.17
CA TYR A 66 26.39 31.74 35.48
C TYR A 66 25.37 32.60 36.25
N GLY A 67 24.83 33.67 35.64
CA GLY A 67 23.71 34.43 36.24
C GLY A 67 22.32 33.94 35.84
N HIS A 68 22.22 32.98 34.91
CA HIS A 68 20.93 32.57 34.33
C HIS A 68 20.44 31.19 34.81
N GLN A 69 21.26 30.39 35.49
CA GLN A 69 20.83 29.08 36.01
C GLN A 69 20.14 29.15 37.38
N ASP A 70 20.43 30.15 38.22
CA ASP A 70 19.83 30.34 39.55
C ASP A 70 18.69 31.38 39.56
N SER A 71 18.15 31.73 38.39
CA SER A 71 16.97 32.60 38.31
C SER A 71 15.73 31.84 38.83
N PRO A 72 14.87 32.44 39.68
CA PRO A 72 13.63 31.81 40.14
C PRO A 72 12.70 31.41 38.98
N GLU A 73 12.86 32.02 37.81
CA GLU A 73 12.13 31.69 36.59
C GLU A 73 12.59 30.36 35.97
N VAL A 74 13.88 30.01 36.08
CA VAL A 74 14.42 28.73 35.58
C VAL A 74 14.05 27.58 36.50
N SER A 75 14.06 27.77 37.82
CA SER A 75 13.55 26.79 38.78
C SER A 75 12.05 26.53 38.57
N ARG A 76 11.26 27.59 38.40
CA ARG A 76 9.82 27.47 38.09
C ARG A 76 9.58 26.78 36.74
N LYS A 77 10.43 27.03 35.74
CA LYS A 77 10.37 26.35 34.45
C LYS A 77 10.65 24.86 34.59
N LEU A 78 11.67 24.46 35.35
CA LEU A 78 11.99 23.05 35.62
C LEU A 78 10.87 22.33 36.40
N GLU A 79 10.25 23.00 37.37
CA GLU A 79 9.10 22.46 38.10
C GLU A 79 7.88 22.24 37.19
N LEU A 80 7.62 23.20 36.28
CA LEU A 80 6.57 23.08 35.27
C LEU A 80 6.87 21.98 34.26
N GLU A 81 8.12 21.84 33.82
CA GLU A 81 8.56 20.76 32.92
C GLU A 81 8.38 19.40 33.60
N ALA A 82 8.72 19.27 34.88
CA ALA A 82 8.50 18.05 35.66
C ALA A 82 7.00 17.75 35.87
N ALA A 83 6.17 18.77 36.11
CA ALA A 83 4.73 18.62 36.23
C ALA A 83 4.09 18.19 34.89
N VAL A 84 4.53 18.79 33.77
CA VAL A 84 4.10 18.40 32.43
C VAL A 84 4.53 16.97 32.10
N ALA A 85 5.74 16.56 32.49
CA ALA A 85 6.18 15.18 32.31
C ALA A 85 5.30 14.18 33.08
N ARG A 86 4.94 14.49 34.34
CA ARG A 86 4.04 13.65 35.15
C ARG A 86 2.62 13.58 34.57
N LEU A 87 2.07 14.72 34.14
CA LEU A 87 0.74 14.74 33.53
C LEU A 87 0.73 13.98 32.19
N ARG A 88 1.82 14.02 31.42
CA ARG A 88 1.94 13.24 30.19
C ARG A 88 1.94 11.73 30.47
N THR A 89 2.64 11.28 31.51
CA THR A 89 2.63 9.86 31.87
C THR A 89 1.25 9.43 32.38
N GLU A 90 0.60 10.26 33.19
CA GLU A 90 -0.75 9.97 33.70
C GLU A 90 -1.81 9.94 32.60
N ILE A 91 -1.75 10.87 31.64
CA ILE A 91 -2.61 10.83 30.45
C ILE A 91 -2.34 9.56 29.64
N GLN A 92 -1.08 9.19 29.45
CA GLN A 92 -0.72 7.98 28.69
C GLN A 92 -1.18 6.69 29.38
N GLU A 93 -1.19 6.64 30.71
CA GLU A 93 -1.75 5.52 31.49
C GLU A 93 -3.29 5.48 31.39
N LEU A 94 -3.95 6.64 31.46
CA LEU A 94 -5.40 6.73 31.28
C LEU A 94 -5.83 6.31 29.87
N ASP A 95 -5.11 6.74 28.83
CA ASP A 95 -5.39 6.34 27.45
C ASP A 95 -5.26 4.81 27.28
N GLN A 96 -4.22 4.19 27.86
CA GLN A 96 -4.05 2.73 27.84
C GLN A 96 -5.19 2.00 28.57
N ASN A 97 -5.61 2.52 29.72
CA ASN A 97 -6.72 1.95 30.48
C ASN A 97 -8.06 2.08 29.73
N LEU A 98 -8.29 3.22 29.06
CA LEU A 98 -9.48 3.41 28.22
C LEU A 98 -9.50 2.44 27.05
N GLU A 99 -8.38 2.27 26.33
CA GLU A 99 -8.30 1.29 25.25
C GLU A 99 -8.53 -0.15 25.73
N LEU A 100 -8.05 -0.51 26.93
CA LEU A 100 -8.31 -1.82 27.52
C LEU A 100 -9.80 -2.00 27.84
N MET A 101 -10.43 -1.00 28.45
CA MET A 101 -11.88 -1.06 28.73
C MET A 101 -12.72 -1.10 27.45
N GLU A 102 -12.35 -0.37 26.40
CA GLU A 102 -13.04 -0.44 25.10
C GLU A 102 -12.97 -1.85 24.50
N ARG A 103 -11.78 -2.47 24.53
CA ARG A 103 -11.62 -3.86 24.06
C ARG A 103 -12.42 -4.86 24.91
N GLU A 104 -12.48 -4.66 26.22
CA GLU A 104 -13.30 -5.50 27.10
C GLU A 104 -14.80 -5.30 26.87
N ALA A 105 -15.24 -4.07 26.62
CA ALA A 105 -16.63 -3.77 26.27
C ALA A 105 -17.03 -4.39 24.93
N GLU A 106 -16.19 -4.26 23.90
CA GLU A 106 -16.39 -4.90 22.59
C GLU A 106 -16.45 -6.44 22.72
N ALA A 107 -15.58 -7.02 23.54
CA ALA A 107 -15.59 -8.46 23.80
C ALA A 107 -16.87 -8.90 24.53
N GLN A 108 -17.37 -8.10 25.47
CA GLN A 108 -18.63 -8.35 26.16
C GLN A 108 -19.83 -8.22 25.22
N ASP A 109 -19.86 -7.20 24.36
CA ASP A 109 -20.91 -7.02 23.35
C ASP A 109 -20.95 -8.20 22.38
N LEU A 110 -19.79 -8.63 21.87
CA LEU A 110 -19.69 -9.80 21.00
C LEU A 110 -20.17 -11.08 21.71
N ALA A 111 -19.84 -11.25 22.99
CA ALA A 111 -20.30 -12.39 23.78
C ALA A 111 -21.83 -12.36 24.02
N VAL A 112 -22.41 -11.18 24.25
CA VAL A 112 -23.86 -11.00 24.38
C VAL A 112 -24.55 -11.30 23.05
N GLU A 113 -24.02 -10.83 21.92
CA GLU A 113 -24.56 -11.15 20.59
C GLU A 113 -24.53 -12.65 20.29
N GLN A 114 -23.41 -13.33 20.59
CA GLN A 114 -23.30 -14.78 20.45
C GLN A 114 -24.29 -15.53 21.33
N MET A 115 -24.47 -15.10 22.58
CA MET A 115 -25.43 -15.67 23.51
C MET A 115 -26.87 -15.48 23.02
N LEU A 116 -27.23 -14.29 22.54
CA LEU A 116 -28.54 -14.00 21.93
C LEU A 116 -28.78 -14.85 20.67
N GLN A 117 -27.77 -15.05 19.84
CA GLN A 117 -27.89 -15.90 18.66
C GLN A 117 -28.12 -17.36 19.04
N SER A 118 -27.37 -17.89 20.01
CA SER A 118 -27.56 -19.25 20.51
C SER A 118 -28.94 -19.49 21.13
N THR A 119 -29.51 -18.48 21.81
CA THR A 119 -30.87 -18.57 22.37
C THR A 119 -31.94 -18.54 21.29
N ARG A 120 -31.78 -17.73 20.24
CA ARG A 120 -32.68 -17.76 19.07
C ARG A 120 -32.63 -19.09 18.34
N ASP A 121 -31.44 -19.65 18.15
CA ASP A 121 -31.25 -20.92 17.45
C ASP A 121 -31.85 -22.10 18.23
N THR A 122 -31.66 -22.12 19.56
CA THR A 122 -32.29 -23.13 20.43
C THR A 122 -33.82 -23.02 20.47
N GLN A 123 -34.38 -21.81 20.55
CA GLN A 123 -35.83 -21.58 20.44
C GLN A 123 -36.37 -22.07 19.08
N ARG A 124 -35.66 -21.76 17.99
CA ARG A 124 -36.03 -22.21 16.64
C ARG A 124 -36.06 -23.74 16.55
N LEU A 125 -35.03 -24.42 17.06
CA LEU A 125 -34.96 -25.89 17.05
C LEU A 125 -36.10 -26.51 17.86
N GLN A 126 -36.44 -25.95 19.02
CA GLN A 126 -37.59 -26.39 19.81
C GLN A 126 -38.92 -26.21 19.06
N ASP A 127 -39.09 -25.13 18.31
CA ASP A 127 -40.29 -24.92 17.50
C ASP A 127 -40.37 -25.86 16.30
N ILE A 128 -39.25 -26.22 15.67
CA ILE A 128 -39.19 -27.25 14.62
C ILE A 128 -39.52 -28.62 15.22
N GLU A 129 -38.98 -28.95 16.38
CA GLU A 129 -39.27 -30.21 17.09
C GLU A 129 -40.76 -30.32 17.43
N ARG A 130 -41.36 -29.25 17.97
CA ARG A 130 -42.83 -29.18 18.20
C ARG A 130 -43.61 -29.40 16.91
N LYS A 131 -43.24 -28.73 15.82
CA LYS A 131 -43.90 -28.91 14.52
C LYS A 131 -43.77 -30.34 14.02
N ALA A 132 -42.62 -31.00 14.22
CA ALA A 132 -42.37 -32.37 13.75
C ALA A 132 -43.24 -33.43 14.44
N THR A 133 -43.79 -33.12 15.63
CA THR A 133 -44.71 -34.03 16.33
C THR A 133 -46.13 -34.06 15.75
N VAL A 134 -46.48 -33.14 14.85
CA VAL A 134 -47.82 -33.03 14.27
C VAL A 134 -47.80 -33.60 12.85
N ASP A 135 -48.46 -34.74 12.63
CA ASP A 135 -48.56 -35.32 11.29
C ASP A 135 -49.30 -34.40 10.31
N VAL A 136 -48.67 -34.13 9.15
CA VAL A 136 -49.27 -33.35 8.07
C VAL A 136 -50.03 -34.29 7.14
N THR A 137 -51.33 -34.06 7.01
CA THR A 137 -52.20 -34.79 6.10
C THR A 137 -52.40 -34.00 4.81
N PHE A 138 -52.09 -34.63 3.67
CA PHE A 138 -52.37 -34.08 2.34
C PHE A 138 -53.66 -34.72 1.81
N GLY A 139 -54.54 -33.92 1.20
CA GLY A 139 -55.85 -34.38 0.72
C GLY A 139 -55.74 -35.36 -0.47
N PRO A 140 -56.85 -35.99 -0.89
CA PRO A 140 -56.87 -36.89 -2.04
C PRO A 140 -56.51 -36.17 -3.35
N LEU A 141 -55.71 -36.82 -4.20
CA LEU A 141 -55.21 -36.31 -5.50
C LEU A 141 -56.33 -35.94 -6.50
N THR A 142 -57.59 -36.28 -6.23
CA THR A 142 -58.75 -36.14 -7.14
C THR A 142 -59.78 -35.09 -6.71
N SER A 143 -59.62 -34.43 -5.55
CA SER A 143 -60.60 -33.47 -5.05
C SER A 143 -60.11 -32.03 -5.18
N ALA A 144 -60.66 -31.30 -6.15
CA ALA A 144 -60.58 -29.83 -6.26
C ALA A 144 -61.47 -29.13 -5.21
N SER A 145 -61.56 -29.68 -3.99
CA SER A 145 -62.27 -29.05 -2.89
C SER A 145 -61.34 -28.08 -2.18
N VAL A 146 -61.80 -26.84 -2.04
CA VAL A 146 -61.21 -25.68 -1.36
C VAL A 146 -60.99 -25.97 0.13
N ALA A 147 -60.07 -26.88 0.46
CA ALA A 147 -59.51 -27.04 1.79
C ALA A 147 -58.15 -26.31 1.78
N LEU A 148 -57.88 -25.51 2.81
CA LEU A 148 -56.63 -24.76 2.92
C LEU A 148 -55.42 -25.69 2.72
N GLU A 149 -54.67 -25.45 1.65
CA GLU A 149 -53.43 -26.17 1.36
C GLU A 149 -52.47 -26.06 2.57
N PRO A 150 -51.89 -27.16 3.05
CA PRO A 150 -50.89 -27.11 4.12
C PRO A 150 -49.76 -26.15 3.74
N LEU A 151 -49.34 -25.29 4.67
CA LEU A 151 -48.31 -24.26 4.41
C LEU A 151 -47.01 -24.87 3.85
N VAL A 152 -46.61 -26.03 4.37
CA VAL A 152 -45.44 -26.77 3.86
C VAL A 152 -45.60 -27.20 2.40
N LEU A 153 -46.80 -27.63 1.99
CA LEU A 153 -47.07 -28.03 0.60
C LEU A 153 -46.98 -26.82 -0.34
N ARG A 154 -47.56 -25.69 0.09
CA ARG A 154 -47.50 -24.43 -0.66
C ARG A 154 -46.07 -23.95 -0.82
N ASP A 155 -45.30 -23.91 0.28
CA ASP A 155 -43.94 -23.39 0.27
C ASP A 155 -42.99 -24.29 -0.55
N VAL A 156 -43.16 -25.63 -0.46
CA VAL A 156 -42.44 -26.60 -1.31
C VAL A 156 -42.82 -26.39 -2.78
N ARG A 157 -44.10 -26.23 -3.10
CA ARG A 157 -44.58 -25.97 -4.46
C ARG A 157 -44.01 -24.66 -5.01
N THR A 158 -43.97 -23.59 -4.20
CA THR A 158 -43.34 -22.32 -4.58
C THR A 158 -41.85 -22.48 -4.85
N ALA A 159 -41.10 -23.20 -4.00
CA ALA A 159 -39.69 -23.47 -4.22
C ALA A 159 -39.44 -24.28 -5.52
N CYS A 160 -40.30 -25.25 -5.82
CA CYS A 160 -40.25 -26.02 -7.06
C CYS A 160 -40.56 -25.15 -8.30
N ILE A 161 -41.53 -24.24 -8.21
CA ILE A 161 -41.88 -23.30 -9.28
C ILE A 161 -40.71 -22.33 -9.54
N LEU A 162 -40.13 -21.74 -8.49
CA LEU A 162 -38.97 -20.84 -8.61
C LEU A 162 -37.78 -21.55 -9.24
N ARG A 163 -37.55 -22.83 -8.89
CA ARG A 163 -36.52 -23.65 -9.52
C ARG A 163 -36.81 -23.89 -11.00
N ALA A 164 -38.05 -24.22 -11.35
CA ALA A 164 -38.45 -24.44 -12.74
C ALA A 164 -38.30 -23.17 -13.58
N GLN A 165 -38.70 -22.01 -13.04
CA GLN A 165 -38.53 -20.70 -13.68
C GLN A 165 -37.05 -20.36 -13.89
N PHE A 166 -36.20 -20.58 -12.88
CA PHE A 166 -34.75 -20.41 -13.01
C PHE A 166 -34.16 -21.30 -14.12
N LEU A 167 -34.52 -22.58 -14.15
CA LEU A 167 -34.07 -23.53 -15.17
C LEU A 167 -34.60 -23.15 -16.57
N GLN A 168 -35.83 -22.68 -16.67
CA GLN A 168 -36.42 -22.23 -17.93
C GLN A 168 -35.74 -20.97 -18.47
N ASN A 169 -35.43 -20.01 -17.59
CA ASN A 169 -34.67 -18.81 -17.93
C ASN A 169 -33.25 -19.17 -18.42
N LEU A 170 -32.60 -20.15 -17.78
CA LEU A 170 -31.31 -20.70 -18.21
C LEU A 170 -31.37 -21.34 -19.61
N LEU A 171 -32.43 -22.09 -19.90
CA LEU A 171 -32.61 -22.74 -21.20
C LEU A 171 -32.92 -21.74 -22.32
N GLN A 172 -33.72 -20.71 -22.05
CA GLN A 172 -34.06 -19.65 -23.01
C GLN A 172 -32.86 -18.73 -23.32
N ALA A 173 -32.03 -18.42 -22.33
CA ALA A 173 -30.82 -17.61 -22.50
C ALA A 173 -29.77 -18.27 -23.40
N ARG A 174 -29.76 -19.60 -23.46
CA ARG A 174 -28.86 -20.36 -24.33
C ARG A 174 -29.31 -20.41 -25.79
N GLY A 175 -30.57 -20.06 -26.08
CA GLY A 175 -31.18 -20.09 -27.42
C GLY A 175 -31.29 -18.73 -28.12
N GLY A 176 -30.96 -17.61 -27.45
CA GLY A 176 -31.07 -16.25 -27.99
C GLY A 176 -29.71 -15.56 -28.13
N SER A 177 -29.43 -15.01 -29.31
CA SER A 177 -28.19 -14.31 -29.65
C SER A 177 -28.12 -12.90 -29.03
N ILE A 178 -26.98 -12.60 -28.39
CA ILE A 178 -26.30 -11.29 -28.26
C ILE A 178 -26.89 -10.22 -27.30
N LEU A 179 -26.08 -9.91 -26.26
CA LEU A 179 -25.90 -8.64 -25.52
C LEU A 179 -27.08 -8.02 -24.76
N SER A 180 -27.12 -8.24 -23.44
CA SER A 180 -27.73 -7.34 -22.44
C SER A 180 -27.07 -7.60 -21.06
N PRO A 181 -27.11 -6.70 -20.07
CA PRO A 181 -26.49 -6.92 -18.75
C PRO A 181 -27.35 -7.94 -17.98
N GLN A 182 -27.12 -9.22 -18.27
CA GLN A 182 -27.97 -10.33 -17.87
C GLN A 182 -27.47 -11.07 -16.63
N ASP A 183 -26.22 -10.80 -16.20
CA ASP A 183 -25.57 -11.50 -15.09
C ASP A 183 -26.26 -11.22 -13.74
N ASP A 184 -26.83 -10.02 -13.54
CA ASP A 184 -27.55 -9.66 -12.31
C ASP A 184 -28.91 -10.36 -12.17
N HIS A 185 -29.58 -10.67 -13.30
CA HIS A 185 -30.89 -11.34 -13.28
C HIS A 185 -30.82 -12.83 -12.95
N PHE A 186 -29.76 -13.53 -13.38
CA PHE A 186 -29.54 -14.92 -12.99
C PHE A 186 -29.10 -15.04 -11.54
N GLY A 187 -28.21 -14.15 -11.08
CA GLY A 187 -27.82 -14.07 -9.67
C GLY A 187 -29.02 -13.84 -8.78
N THR A 188 -29.87 -12.88 -9.10
CA THR A 188 -31.08 -12.57 -8.31
C THR A 188 -32.12 -13.69 -8.33
N SER A 189 -32.38 -14.33 -9.47
CA SER A 189 -33.31 -15.48 -9.54
C SER A 189 -32.79 -16.71 -8.77
N TYR A 190 -31.49 -16.98 -8.85
CA TYR A 190 -30.85 -18.04 -8.08
C TYR A 190 -30.88 -17.76 -6.57
N GLN A 191 -30.55 -16.54 -6.16
CA GLN A 191 -30.61 -16.09 -4.76
C GLN A 191 -32.04 -16.11 -4.22
N GLN A 192 -33.04 -15.76 -5.04
CA GLN A 192 -34.45 -15.85 -4.66
C GLN A 192 -34.89 -17.30 -4.45
N TRP A 193 -34.47 -18.23 -5.32
CA TRP A 193 -34.73 -19.65 -5.12
C TRP A 193 -34.02 -20.19 -3.87
N LEU A 194 -32.74 -19.89 -3.69
CA LEU A 194 -31.99 -20.31 -2.51
C LEU A 194 -32.60 -19.76 -1.22
N GLY A 195 -32.91 -18.47 -1.16
CA GLY A 195 -33.59 -17.87 0.00
C GLY A 195 -34.96 -18.51 0.28
N SER A 196 -35.70 -18.90 -0.75
CA SER A 196 -36.95 -19.65 -0.59
C SER A 196 -36.74 -21.07 -0.03
N VAL A 197 -35.64 -21.74 -0.38
CA VAL A 197 -35.30 -23.07 0.14
C VAL A 197 -34.78 -22.98 1.57
N GLU A 198 -33.94 -21.98 1.87
CA GLU A 198 -33.44 -21.72 3.22
C GLU A 198 -34.59 -21.41 4.18
N THR A 199 -35.49 -20.49 3.80
CA THR A 199 -36.68 -20.18 4.60
C THR A 199 -37.56 -21.41 4.81
N LEU A 200 -37.77 -22.23 3.78
CA LEU A 200 -38.53 -23.47 3.88
C LEU A 200 -37.90 -24.47 4.87
N LEU A 201 -36.59 -24.72 4.76
CA LEU A 201 -35.87 -25.64 5.64
C LEU A 201 -35.74 -25.11 7.08
N THR A 202 -35.76 -23.79 7.27
CA THR A 202 -35.78 -23.18 8.61
C THR A 202 -37.14 -23.20 9.29
N ASN A 203 -38.23 -23.22 8.51
CA ASN A 203 -39.59 -23.05 9.05
C ASN A 203 -40.36 -24.36 9.20
N HIS A 204 -39.94 -25.42 8.48
CA HIS A 204 -40.67 -26.69 8.40
C HIS A 204 -39.76 -27.88 8.75
N PRO A 205 -40.29 -28.90 9.47
CA PRO A 205 -39.57 -30.15 9.72
C PRO A 205 -39.21 -30.89 8.43
N PRO A 206 -38.03 -31.54 8.35
CA PRO A 206 -37.61 -32.30 7.17
C PRO A 206 -38.60 -33.39 6.73
N GLY A 207 -39.25 -34.07 7.68
CA GLY A 207 -40.27 -35.07 7.39
C GLY A 207 -41.49 -34.50 6.65
N HIS A 208 -41.93 -33.30 7.03
CA HIS A 208 -43.07 -32.63 6.38
C HIS A 208 -42.72 -32.15 4.97
N VAL A 209 -41.49 -31.68 4.78
CA VAL A 209 -40.97 -31.27 3.47
C VAL A 209 -40.88 -32.47 2.53
N LEU A 210 -40.38 -33.60 3.04
CA LEU A 210 -40.27 -34.85 2.26
C LEU A 210 -41.65 -35.37 1.87
N ALA A 211 -42.59 -35.41 2.80
CA ALA A 211 -43.96 -35.86 2.52
C ALA A 211 -44.69 -34.94 1.52
N ALA A 212 -44.46 -33.63 1.58
CA ALA A 212 -44.97 -32.68 0.58
C ALA A 212 -44.34 -32.89 -0.81
N LEU A 213 -43.04 -33.18 -0.89
CA LEU A 213 -42.37 -33.51 -2.15
C LEU A 213 -42.88 -34.82 -2.75
N GLU A 214 -43.10 -35.85 -1.92
CA GLU A 214 -43.70 -37.12 -2.34
C GLU A 214 -45.12 -36.91 -2.89
N TYR A 215 -45.91 -36.08 -2.22
CA TYR A 215 -47.25 -35.72 -2.67
C TYR A 215 -47.22 -35.01 -4.04
N LEU A 216 -46.37 -33.99 -4.22
CA LEU A 216 -46.24 -33.28 -5.50
C LEU A 216 -45.70 -34.18 -6.61
N ALA A 217 -44.81 -35.13 -6.28
CA ALA A 217 -44.31 -36.11 -7.24
C ALA A 217 -45.43 -37.05 -7.69
N ALA A 218 -46.26 -37.56 -6.76
CA ALA A 218 -47.41 -38.39 -7.08
C ALA A 218 -48.47 -37.63 -7.90
N GLU A 219 -48.71 -36.35 -7.60
CA GLU A 219 -49.56 -35.43 -8.37
C GLU A 219 -49.06 -35.32 -9.82
N ARG A 220 -47.77 -35.00 -10.03
CA ARG A 220 -47.16 -34.94 -11.37
C ARG A 220 -47.19 -36.28 -12.10
N GLU A 221 -46.98 -37.39 -11.40
CA GLU A 221 -47.03 -38.73 -12.00
C GLU A 221 -48.46 -39.08 -12.45
N ALA A 222 -49.48 -38.70 -11.69
CA ALA A 222 -50.88 -38.86 -12.10
C ALA A 222 -51.22 -38.00 -13.32
N GLU A 223 -50.74 -36.76 -13.38
CA GLU A 223 -50.89 -35.88 -14.54
C GLU A 223 -50.24 -36.49 -15.80
N ILE A 224 -48.97 -36.93 -15.71
CA ILE A 224 -48.24 -37.55 -16.84
C ILE A 224 -48.95 -38.84 -17.30
N ARG A 225 -49.36 -39.71 -16.37
CA ARG A 225 -50.09 -40.94 -16.73
C ARG A 225 -51.43 -40.65 -17.41
N SER A 226 -52.09 -39.52 -17.09
CA SER A 226 -53.33 -39.12 -17.77
C SER A 226 -53.07 -38.61 -19.19
N LEU A 227 -52.00 -37.82 -19.39
CA LEU A 227 -51.55 -37.35 -20.70
C LEU A 227 -51.11 -38.53 -21.61
N CYS A 228 -50.40 -39.52 -21.06
CA CYS A 228 -49.97 -40.71 -21.82
C CYS A 228 -51.10 -41.68 -22.17
N ARG A 229 -52.26 -41.63 -21.49
CA ARG A 229 -53.44 -42.45 -21.84
C ARG A 229 -54.28 -41.83 -22.96
N GLY A 230 -54.02 -40.58 -23.32
CA GLY A 230 -54.80 -39.78 -24.25
C GLY A 230 -54.03 -39.36 -25.49
N ASP A 231 -53.30 -40.26 -26.16
CA ASP A 231 -53.16 -40.17 -27.62
C ASP A 231 -52.73 -41.53 -28.21
N GLY A 232 -53.30 -41.88 -29.35
CA GLY A 232 -53.07 -43.15 -30.03
C GLY A 232 -51.65 -43.22 -30.61
N LEU A 233 -50.70 -43.74 -29.85
CA LEU A 233 -49.35 -44.04 -30.32
C LEU A 233 -49.39 -45.24 -31.28
N ARG A 234 -49.51 -44.95 -32.58
CA ARG A 234 -48.75 -45.69 -33.58
C ARG A 234 -47.28 -45.50 -33.23
N ASP A 235 -46.56 -46.61 -33.16
CA ASP A 235 -45.10 -46.66 -33.26
C ASP A 235 -44.67 -45.85 -34.49
N MET A 236 -44.24 -44.62 -34.25
CA MET A 236 -43.46 -43.85 -35.20
C MET A 236 -42.09 -43.66 -34.56
N GLU A 237 -41.16 -44.48 -35.02
CA GLU A 237 -39.73 -44.38 -34.76
C GLU A 237 -39.29 -42.92 -34.89
N LEU A 238 -39.10 -42.25 -33.76
CA LEU A 238 -38.46 -40.95 -33.69
C LEU A 238 -36.98 -41.17 -33.98
N SER A 239 -36.66 -41.02 -35.26
CA SER A 239 -35.30 -40.92 -35.78
C SER A 239 -34.53 -39.87 -34.98
N SER A 240 -33.44 -40.32 -34.35
CA SER A 240 -32.46 -39.47 -33.69
C SER A 240 -31.91 -38.44 -34.69
N PRO A 241 -31.85 -37.13 -34.34
CA PRO A 241 -31.15 -36.18 -35.19
C PRO A 241 -29.65 -36.44 -35.07
N GLN A 242 -29.04 -36.93 -36.15
CA GLN A 242 -27.60 -36.96 -36.33
C GLN A 242 -27.05 -35.54 -36.23
N ALA A 243 -26.23 -35.28 -35.21
CA ALA A 243 -25.39 -34.10 -35.14
C ALA A 243 -24.14 -34.34 -36.02
N PRO A 244 -23.73 -33.36 -36.85
CA PRO A 244 -22.58 -33.54 -37.71
C PRO A 244 -21.27 -33.54 -36.90
N ASP A 245 -20.44 -34.54 -37.16
CA ASP A 245 -19.06 -34.64 -36.69
C ASP A 245 -18.25 -33.43 -37.18
N GLN A 246 -17.67 -32.68 -36.24
CA GLN A 246 -16.45 -31.91 -36.48
C GLN A 246 -15.51 -32.05 -35.28
N SER A 247 -14.46 -32.84 -35.51
CA SER A 247 -13.23 -32.86 -34.74
C SER A 247 -12.52 -31.51 -34.87
N ASP A 248 -12.09 -30.89 -33.76
CA ASP A 248 -10.66 -30.72 -33.47
C ASP A 248 -10.41 -29.95 -32.16
N SER A 249 -9.53 -30.56 -31.34
CA SER A 249 -8.64 -29.97 -30.34
C SER A 249 -9.09 -28.71 -29.58
N SER A 250 -9.72 -28.93 -28.43
CA SER A 250 -9.53 -28.17 -27.19
C SER A 250 -9.91 -29.12 -26.07
N GLN A 251 -9.10 -29.26 -25.01
CA GLN A 251 -9.54 -29.94 -23.79
C GLN A 251 -10.65 -29.10 -23.14
N ALA A 252 -11.83 -29.14 -23.72
CA ALA A 252 -13.04 -28.57 -23.17
C ALA A 252 -13.42 -29.45 -21.99
N LEU A 253 -13.49 -28.85 -20.81
CA LEU A 253 -14.02 -29.50 -19.62
C LEU A 253 -15.34 -30.21 -19.97
N PRO A 254 -15.52 -31.49 -19.57
CA PRO A 254 -16.75 -32.21 -19.86
C PRO A 254 -17.94 -31.41 -19.34
N SER A 255 -18.95 -31.25 -20.20
CA SER A 255 -20.15 -30.49 -19.85
C SER A 255 -20.79 -31.06 -18.58
N MET A 256 -21.45 -30.21 -17.77
CA MET A 256 -22.14 -30.65 -16.55
C MET A 256 -23.11 -31.83 -16.81
N GLY A 257 -23.76 -31.84 -17.98
CA GLY A 257 -24.61 -32.95 -18.40
C GLY A 257 -23.84 -34.26 -18.58
N HIS A 258 -22.64 -34.21 -19.17
CA HIS A 258 -21.76 -35.38 -19.32
C HIS A 258 -21.31 -35.92 -17.96
N LEU A 259 -20.89 -35.04 -17.04
CA LEU A 259 -20.48 -35.44 -15.68
C LEU A 259 -21.62 -36.08 -14.89
N ILE A 260 -22.83 -35.52 -15.01
CA ILE A 260 -24.04 -36.10 -14.39
C ILE A 260 -24.34 -37.47 -15.00
N GLN A 261 -24.28 -37.60 -16.33
CA GLN A 261 -24.57 -38.86 -17.03
C GLN A 261 -23.55 -39.96 -16.71
N GLU A 262 -22.27 -39.61 -16.63
CA GLU A 262 -21.19 -40.49 -16.19
C GLU A 262 -21.36 -40.91 -14.72
N GLY A 263 -21.77 -39.97 -13.86
CA GLY A 263 -22.16 -40.26 -12.48
C GLY A 263 -23.33 -41.25 -12.38
N TRP A 264 -24.36 -41.11 -13.22
CA TRP A 264 -25.48 -42.05 -13.25
C TRP A 264 -25.10 -43.41 -13.83
N GLN A 265 -24.23 -43.46 -14.84
CA GLN A 265 -23.73 -44.71 -15.41
C GLN A 265 -22.90 -45.51 -14.39
N THR A 266 -22.01 -44.85 -13.65
CA THR A 266 -21.21 -45.47 -12.59
C THR A 266 -22.10 -46.01 -11.46
N VAL A 267 -23.11 -45.24 -11.04
CA VAL A 267 -24.11 -45.73 -10.06
C VAL A 267 -24.89 -46.94 -10.61
N GLY A 268 -25.33 -46.89 -11.87
CA GLY A 268 -26.01 -48.01 -12.52
C GLY A 268 -25.17 -49.29 -12.59
N ALA A 269 -23.87 -49.17 -12.85
CA ALA A 269 -22.92 -50.28 -12.82
C ALA A 269 -22.75 -50.88 -11.42
N LEU A 270 -22.68 -50.04 -10.37
CA LEU A 270 -22.59 -50.51 -8.99
C LEU A 270 -23.88 -51.22 -8.53
N VAL A 271 -25.05 -50.72 -8.93
CA VAL A 271 -26.34 -51.34 -8.59
C VAL A 271 -26.49 -52.72 -9.23
N THR A 272 -26.07 -52.87 -10.50
CA THR A 272 -26.07 -54.16 -11.20
C THR A 272 -25.06 -55.14 -10.58
N GLN A 273 -23.86 -54.68 -10.22
CA GLN A 273 -22.86 -55.49 -9.52
C GLN A 273 -23.36 -55.96 -8.14
N ARG A 274 -24.03 -55.08 -7.38
CA ARG A 274 -24.68 -55.44 -6.10
C ARG A 274 -25.72 -56.54 -6.30
N GLY A 275 -26.52 -56.48 -7.36
CA GLY A 275 -27.50 -57.51 -7.69
C GLY A 275 -26.86 -58.89 -7.92
N ALA A 276 -25.72 -58.94 -8.62
CA ALA A 276 -24.97 -60.18 -8.84
C ALA A 276 -24.40 -60.76 -7.53
N LEU A 277 -23.77 -59.92 -6.71
CA LEU A 277 -23.20 -60.33 -5.42
C LEU A 277 -24.27 -60.84 -4.43
N LEU A 278 -25.46 -60.23 -4.42
CA LEU A 278 -26.57 -60.69 -3.59
C LEU A 278 -27.06 -62.09 -4.01
N LYS A 279 -27.11 -62.39 -5.31
CA LYS A 279 -27.45 -63.73 -5.82
C LYS A 279 -26.40 -64.76 -5.41
N GLU A 280 -25.12 -64.43 -5.55
CA GLU A 280 -24.02 -65.30 -5.14
C GLU A 280 -24.04 -65.57 -3.63
N ARG A 281 -24.29 -64.54 -2.82
CA ARG A 281 -24.49 -64.71 -1.37
C ARG A 281 -25.64 -65.66 -1.04
N GLN A 282 -26.79 -65.54 -1.73
CA GLN A 282 -27.93 -66.44 -1.51
C GLN A 282 -27.57 -67.89 -1.83
N ILE A 283 -26.87 -68.13 -2.95
CA ILE A 283 -26.40 -69.47 -3.35
C ILE A 283 -25.45 -70.05 -2.29
N LEU A 284 -24.44 -69.27 -1.86
CA LEU A 284 -23.48 -69.71 -0.85
C LEU A 284 -24.14 -69.97 0.51
N THR A 285 -25.14 -69.16 0.88
CA THR A 285 -25.91 -69.35 2.12
C THR A 285 -26.69 -70.67 2.07
N GLY A 286 -27.32 -70.98 0.93
CA GLY A 286 -28.01 -72.24 0.71
C GLY A 286 -27.08 -73.45 0.76
N HIS A 287 -25.89 -73.37 0.14
CA HIS A 287 -24.89 -74.43 0.22
C HIS A 287 -24.38 -74.65 1.66
N LEU A 288 -24.14 -73.56 2.41
CA LEU A 288 -23.71 -73.64 3.80
C LEU A 288 -24.79 -74.30 4.67
N GLN A 289 -26.05 -73.95 4.46
CA GLN A 289 -27.18 -74.57 5.16
C GLN A 289 -27.30 -76.07 4.86
N GLY A 290 -27.15 -76.47 3.59
CA GLY A 290 -27.12 -77.88 3.20
C GLY A 290 -25.96 -78.67 3.84
N LEU A 291 -24.78 -78.07 3.93
CA LEU A 291 -23.63 -78.69 4.62
C LEU A 291 -23.86 -78.83 6.12
N VAL A 292 -24.49 -77.85 6.76
CA VAL A 292 -24.87 -77.91 8.19
C VAL A 292 -25.86 -79.05 8.44
N GLU A 293 -26.88 -79.20 7.60
CA GLU A 293 -27.84 -80.31 7.70
C GLU A 293 -27.20 -81.68 7.46
N GLU A 294 -26.21 -81.77 6.57
CA GLU A 294 -25.48 -83.01 6.32
C GLU A 294 -24.58 -83.39 7.51
N ILE A 295 -23.98 -82.40 8.19
CA ILE A 295 -23.23 -82.59 9.43
C ILE A 295 -24.15 -83.01 10.59
N GLU A 296 -25.38 -82.47 10.66
CA GLU A 296 -26.38 -82.86 11.65
C GLU A 296 -26.82 -84.33 11.48
N ARG A 297 -26.84 -84.85 10.24
CA ARG A 297 -27.16 -86.24 9.90
C ARG A 297 -26.01 -87.23 10.18
N ARG A 298 -24.75 -86.78 10.24
CA ARG A 298 -23.59 -87.64 10.55
C ARG A 298 -23.41 -87.75 12.07
N THR A 299 -23.15 -88.96 12.57
CA THR A 299 -23.02 -89.27 14.02
C THR A 299 -21.71 -88.74 14.63
N LEU A 300 -21.56 -87.42 14.79
CA LEU A 300 -20.53 -86.81 15.63
C LEU A 300 -21.00 -86.63 17.08
N GLY A 301 -20.11 -86.58 18.06
CA GLY A 301 -20.47 -86.24 19.45
C GLY A 301 -21.10 -84.84 19.57
N SER A 302 -21.98 -84.63 20.56
CA SER A 302 -22.69 -83.33 20.72
C SER A 302 -21.76 -82.16 21.04
N SER A 303 -20.57 -82.44 21.61
CA SER A 303 -19.53 -81.46 21.90
C SER A 303 -18.74 -81.07 20.64
N GLU A 304 -18.32 -82.04 19.83
CA GLU A 304 -17.55 -81.82 18.59
C GLU A 304 -18.35 -81.01 17.57
N ARG A 305 -19.67 -81.26 17.47
CA ARG A 305 -20.59 -80.49 16.62
C ARG A 305 -20.68 -79.02 17.02
N LYS A 306 -20.77 -78.73 18.33
CA LYS A 306 -20.81 -77.35 18.83
C LYS A 306 -19.51 -76.61 18.56
N VAL A 307 -18.37 -77.27 18.73
CA VAL A 307 -17.04 -76.69 18.45
C VAL A 307 -16.89 -76.33 16.97
N LEU A 308 -17.34 -77.21 16.05
CA LEU A 308 -17.26 -76.95 14.62
C LEU A 308 -18.14 -75.75 14.18
N ILE A 309 -19.40 -75.69 14.67
CA ILE A 309 -20.32 -74.58 14.36
C ILE A 309 -19.78 -73.25 14.89
N LEU A 310 -19.22 -73.24 16.11
CA LEU A 310 -18.57 -72.07 16.67
C LEU A 310 -17.34 -71.66 15.86
N GLY A 311 -16.52 -72.63 15.43
CA GLY A 311 -15.36 -72.39 14.56
C GLY A 311 -15.73 -71.73 13.24
N LEU A 312 -16.78 -72.22 12.56
CA LEU A 312 -17.29 -71.63 11.31
C LEU A 312 -17.82 -70.21 11.51
N ARG A 313 -18.55 -69.97 12.60
CA ARG A 313 -19.02 -68.61 12.96
C ARG A 313 -17.86 -67.67 13.24
N CYS A 314 -16.84 -68.12 13.98
CA CYS A 314 -15.64 -67.35 14.22
C CYS A 314 -14.91 -67.00 12.92
N CYS A 315 -14.80 -67.94 11.97
CA CYS A 315 -14.19 -67.68 10.66
C CYS A 315 -14.99 -66.66 9.83
N GLY A 316 -16.32 -66.75 9.83
CA GLY A 316 -17.20 -65.78 9.17
C GLY A 316 -17.05 -64.37 9.73
N LEU A 317 -17.11 -64.23 11.05
CA LEU A 317 -16.92 -62.94 11.73
C LEU A 317 -15.52 -62.37 11.48
N TRP A 318 -14.49 -63.22 11.40
CA TRP A 318 -13.13 -62.78 11.10
C TRP A 318 -12.98 -62.27 9.66
N ALA A 319 -13.64 -62.93 8.69
CA ALA A 319 -13.66 -62.47 7.30
C ALA A 319 -14.42 -61.15 7.14
N GLU A 320 -15.57 -60.99 7.80
CA GLU A 320 -16.33 -59.73 7.83
C GLU A 320 -15.51 -58.59 8.43
N LEU A 321 -14.86 -58.83 9.57
CA LEU A 321 -13.99 -57.85 10.20
C LEU A 321 -12.81 -57.46 9.30
N LYS A 322 -12.22 -58.41 8.56
CA LYS A 322 -11.17 -58.12 7.58
C LYS A 322 -11.69 -57.27 6.41
N ALA A 323 -12.88 -57.55 5.90
CA ALA A 323 -13.50 -56.76 4.84
C ALA A 323 -13.83 -55.34 5.30
N LEU A 324 -14.38 -55.18 6.50
CA LEU A 324 -14.66 -53.87 7.10
C LEU A 324 -13.38 -53.05 7.31
N ARG A 325 -12.28 -53.68 7.77
CA ARG A 325 -10.98 -53.01 7.88
C ARG A 325 -10.44 -52.53 6.53
N ALA A 326 -10.61 -53.32 5.46
CA ALA A 326 -10.22 -52.92 4.12
C ALA A 326 -11.04 -51.72 3.62
N GLN A 327 -12.36 -51.72 3.83
CA GLN A 327 -13.24 -50.61 3.46
C GLN A 327 -12.92 -49.32 4.24
N ILE A 328 -12.65 -49.43 5.55
CA ILE A 328 -12.23 -48.28 6.36
C ILE A 328 -10.95 -47.68 5.77
N LYS A 329 -9.98 -48.53 5.41
CA LYS A 329 -8.71 -48.08 4.84
C LYS A 329 -8.91 -47.36 3.48
N GLU A 330 -9.74 -47.90 2.60
CA GLU A 330 -10.07 -47.26 1.31
C GLU A 330 -10.75 -45.91 1.51
N LEU A 331 -11.69 -45.81 2.47
CA LEU A 331 -12.37 -44.56 2.80
C LEU A 331 -11.43 -43.52 3.41
N GLU A 332 -10.51 -43.93 4.28
CA GLU A 332 -9.47 -43.07 4.84
C GLU A 332 -8.55 -42.53 3.74
N ASP A 333 -8.11 -43.37 2.82
CA ASP A 333 -7.23 -42.97 1.72
C ASP A 333 -7.96 -42.02 0.75
N ALA A 334 -9.22 -42.30 0.41
CA ALA A 334 -10.05 -41.41 -0.42
C ALA A 334 -10.35 -40.07 0.28
N ALA A 335 -10.60 -40.07 1.59
CA ALA A 335 -10.78 -38.85 2.37
C ALA A 335 -9.49 -38.03 2.41
N GLY A 336 -8.33 -38.69 2.59
CA GLY A 336 -7.01 -38.06 2.53
C GLY A 336 -6.75 -37.37 1.19
N GLN A 337 -7.04 -38.05 0.07
CA GLN A 337 -6.92 -37.48 -1.27
C GLN A 337 -7.83 -36.26 -1.45
N ARG A 338 -9.10 -36.32 -1.01
CA ARG A 338 -10.01 -35.17 -1.06
C ARG A 338 -9.52 -34.00 -0.21
N GLN A 339 -8.95 -34.27 0.96
CA GLN A 339 -8.37 -33.23 1.82
C GLN A 339 -7.20 -32.51 1.12
N LEU A 340 -6.35 -33.24 0.39
CA LEU A 340 -5.25 -32.66 -0.39
C LEU A 340 -5.78 -31.77 -1.51
N LEU A 341 -6.76 -32.24 -2.28
CA LEU A 341 -7.39 -31.45 -3.34
C LEU A 341 -8.04 -30.17 -2.80
N LEU A 342 -8.69 -30.25 -1.63
CA LEU A 342 -9.25 -29.07 -0.97
C LEU A 342 -8.17 -28.04 -0.60
N ARG A 343 -7.03 -28.49 -0.06
CA ARG A 343 -5.89 -27.60 0.24
C ARG A 343 -5.33 -26.94 -1.02
N GLU A 344 -5.22 -27.69 -2.12
CA GLU A 344 -4.77 -27.14 -3.40
C GLU A 344 -5.75 -26.10 -3.96
N LEU A 345 -7.05 -26.35 -3.87
CA LEU A 345 -8.08 -25.40 -4.27
C LEU A 345 -8.07 -24.14 -3.41
N GLN A 346 -7.93 -24.28 -2.09
CA GLN A 346 -7.76 -23.14 -1.18
C GLN A 346 -6.51 -22.32 -1.53
N ALA A 347 -5.37 -22.97 -1.81
CA ALA A 347 -4.15 -22.30 -2.23
C ALA A 347 -4.32 -21.58 -3.60
N LYS A 348 -5.08 -22.14 -4.54
CA LYS A 348 -5.44 -21.46 -5.80
C LYS A 348 -6.33 -20.25 -5.54
N GLN A 349 -7.34 -20.37 -4.67
CA GLN A 349 -8.21 -19.26 -4.29
C GLN A 349 -7.43 -18.11 -3.64
N GLN A 350 -6.54 -18.41 -2.69
CA GLN A 350 -5.70 -17.40 -2.04
C GLN A 350 -4.79 -16.67 -3.04
N ARG A 351 -4.22 -17.38 -4.02
CA ARG A 351 -3.46 -16.75 -5.11
C ARG A 351 -4.31 -15.80 -5.95
N ILE A 352 -5.56 -16.17 -6.25
CA ILE A 352 -6.48 -15.31 -6.99
C ILE A 352 -6.82 -14.05 -6.19
N LEU A 353 -7.09 -14.18 -4.89
CA LEU A 353 -7.39 -13.04 -4.02
C LEU A 353 -6.20 -12.09 -3.91
N HIS A 354 -5.00 -12.62 -3.69
CA HIS A 354 -3.78 -11.81 -3.64
C HIS A 354 -3.53 -11.08 -4.97
N TRP A 355 -3.74 -11.76 -6.10
CA TRP A 355 -3.61 -11.14 -7.41
C TRP A 355 -4.62 -10.01 -7.63
N ARG A 356 -5.87 -10.17 -7.18
CA ARG A 356 -6.89 -9.10 -7.24
C ARG A 356 -6.48 -7.87 -6.44
N GLN A 357 -6.00 -8.06 -5.21
CA GLN A 357 -5.49 -6.96 -4.37
C GLN A 357 -4.34 -6.22 -5.06
N LEU A 358 -3.36 -6.95 -5.61
CA LEU A 358 -2.25 -6.35 -6.34
C LEU A 358 -2.72 -5.55 -7.57
N VAL A 359 -3.71 -6.06 -8.30
CA VAL A 359 -4.30 -5.35 -9.44
C VAL A 359 -5.01 -4.07 -8.99
N GLU A 360 -5.74 -4.09 -7.88
CA GLU A 360 -6.40 -2.91 -7.32
C GLU A 360 -5.38 -1.85 -6.88
N GLU A 361 -4.33 -2.24 -6.15
CA GLU A 361 -3.24 -1.34 -5.73
C GLU A 361 -2.52 -0.71 -6.91
N THR A 362 -2.18 -1.51 -7.93
CA THR A 362 -1.52 -1.00 -9.14
C THR A 362 -2.43 -0.08 -9.95
N GLN A 363 -3.73 -0.38 -10.05
CA GLN A 363 -4.70 0.53 -10.68
C GLN A 363 -4.85 1.84 -9.91
N GLU A 364 -4.79 1.82 -8.58
CA GLU A 364 -4.84 3.05 -7.77
C GLU A 364 -3.58 3.89 -7.97
N GLN A 365 -2.40 3.28 -8.00
CA GLN A 365 -1.15 3.98 -8.34
C GLN A 365 -1.22 4.62 -9.73
N ILE A 366 -1.74 3.92 -10.73
CA ILE A 366 -1.94 4.47 -12.08
C ILE A 366 -2.91 5.66 -12.05
N ARG A 367 -4.03 5.57 -11.30
CA ARG A 367 -4.97 6.68 -11.13
C ARG A 367 -4.32 7.90 -10.51
N LEU A 368 -3.51 7.72 -9.46
CA LEU A 368 -2.76 8.81 -8.82
C LEU A 368 -1.75 9.45 -9.78
N LEU A 369 -1.04 8.65 -10.58
CA LEU A 369 -0.13 9.15 -11.61
C LEU A 369 -0.85 9.96 -12.68
N ILE A 370 -2.00 9.49 -13.17
CA ILE A 370 -2.82 10.21 -14.15
C ILE A 370 -3.27 11.55 -13.57
N LYS A 371 -3.73 11.57 -12.31
CA LYS A 371 -4.15 12.80 -11.61
C LYS A 371 -2.99 13.77 -11.39
N GLY A 372 -1.81 13.25 -11.03
CA GLY A 372 -0.60 14.06 -10.87
C GLY A 372 -0.14 14.67 -12.20
N ASN A 373 -0.18 13.88 -13.27
CA ASN A 373 0.22 14.33 -14.61
C ASN A 373 -0.76 15.37 -15.16
N SER A 374 -2.08 15.16 -14.99
CA SER A 374 -3.08 16.15 -15.40
C SER A 374 -2.89 17.47 -14.65
N ALA A 375 -2.70 17.45 -13.33
CA ALA A 375 -2.44 18.66 -12.54
C ALA A 375 -1.16 19.40 -12.99
N SER A 376 -0.09 18.67 -13.29
CA SER A 376 1.15 19.25 -13.83
C SER A 376 0.96 19.84 -15.22
N LYS A 377 0.20 19.18 -16.10
CA LYS A 377 -0.19 19.72 -17.40
C LYS A 377 -0.98 21.03 -17.25
N THR A 378 -1.93 21.09 -16.32
CA THR A 378 -2.72 22.31 -16.08
C THR A 378 -1.83 23.47 -15.62
N ARG A 379 -0.88 23.21 -14.71
CA ARG A 379 0.09 24.22 -14.24
C ARG A 379 1.02 24.72 -15.36
N LEU A 380 1.48 23.81 -16.22
CA LEU A 380 2.28 24.20 -17.40
C LEU A 380 1.48 25.01 -18.40
N CYS A 381 0.18 24.74 -18.57
CA CYS A 381 -0.69 25.55 -19.42
C CYS A 381 -0.97 26.94 -18.83
N SER A 382 -1.01 27.11 -17.50
CA SER A 382 -1.28 28.40 -16.86
C SER A 382 -0.06 29.31 -16.73
N SER A 383 1.15 28.73 -16.60
CA SER A 383 2.39 29.49 -16.41
C SER A 383 2.67 30.56 -17.49
N PRO A 384 2.43 30.32 -18.79
CA PRO A 384 2.66 31.34 -19.83
C PRO A 384 1.73 32.54 -19.67
N GLY A 385 0.47 32.31 -19.28
CA GLY A 385 -0.51 33.36 -19.02
C GLY A 385 -0.13 34.22 -17.80
N GLU A 386 0.36 33.58 -16.74
CA GLU A 386 0.83 34.27 -15.53
C GLU A 386 2.07 35.13 -15.81
N VAL A 387 3.03 34.63 -16.59
CA VAL A 387 4.23 35.39 -17.00
C VAL A 387 3.84 36.58 -17.88
N LEU A 388 2.94 36.38 -18.86
CA LEU A 388 2.46 37.48 -19.70
C LEU A 388 1.72 38.54 -18.89
N ALA A 389 0.86 38.14 -17.94
CA ALA A 389 0.16 39.08 -17.06
C ALA A 389 1.13 39.88 -16.18
N LEU A 390 2.20 39.25 -15.69
CA LEU A 390 3.22 39.92 -14.90
C LEU A 390 4.02 40.94 -15.73
N VAL A 391 4.39 40.59 -16.97
CA VAL A 391 5.05 41.51 -17.91
C VAL A 391 4.16 42.70 -18.22
N GLN A 392 2.89 42.47 -18.55
CA GLN A 392 1.92 43.53 -18.83
C GLN A 392 1.66 44.44 -17.63
N ARG A 393 1.63 43.89 -16.42
CA ARG A 393 1.34 44.67 -15.21
C ARG A 393 2.54 45.47 -14.71
N LYS A 394 3.76 44.94 -14.84
CA LYS A 394 4.95 45.53 -14.20
C LYS A 394 5.97 46.13 -15.15
N ILE A 395 6.19 45.54 -16.33
CA ILE A 395 7.28 45.99 -17.22
C ILE A 395 6.76 47.03 -18.21
N VAL A 396 5.60 46.75 -18.83
CA VAL A 396 5.02 47.65 -19.84
C VAL A 396 4.75 49.06 -19.30
N PRO A 397 4.07 49.26 -18.15
CA PRO A 397 3.74 50.60 -17.66
C PRO A 397 4.97 51.39 -17.25
N THR A 398 5.99 50.71 -16.71
CA THR A 398 7.25 51.36 -16.35
C THR A 398 8.03 51.78 -17.59
N SER A 399 8.01 50.97 -18.66
CA SER A 399 8.62 51.38 -19.93
C SER A 399 7.89 52.57 -20.56
N GLU A 400 6.56 52.57 -20.53
CA GLU A 400 5.73 53.65 -21.07
C GLU A 400 5.90 54.96 -20.29
N ALA A 401 6.09 54.89 -18.97
CA ALA A 401 6.34 56.06 -18.12
C ALA A 401 7.73 56.70 -18.34
N VAL A 402 8.73 55.92 -18.77
CA VAL A 402 10.10 56.40 -19.01
C VAL A 402 10.22 57.16 -20.32
N VAL A 403 9.45 56.79 -21.34
CA VAL A 403 9.46 57.45 -22.67
C VAL A 403 9.20 58.97 -22.60
N PRO A 404 8.11 59.48 -22.00
CA PRO A 404 7.85 60.92 -21.95
C PRO A 404 8.87 61.67 -21.10
N GLN A 405 9.39 61.05 -20.03
CA GLN A 405 10.45 61.67 -19.21
C GLN A 405 11.75 61.83 -20.01
N SER A 406 12.09 60.85 -20.84
CA SER A 406 13.26 60.94 -21.72
C SER A 406 13.11 62.02 -22.81
N GLN A 407 11.90 62.18 -23.36
CA GLN A 407 11.59 63.20 -24.35
C GLN A 407 11.63 64.62 -23.76
N GLU A 408 11.10 64.79 -22.55
CA GLU A 408 11.14 66.07 -21.84
C GLU A 408 12.58 66.47 -21.47
N LEU A 409 13.41 65.51 -21.05
CA LEU A 409 14.83 65.75 -20.81
C LEU A 409 15.55 66.20 -22.09
N LEU A 410 15.29 65.57 -23.23
CA LEU A 410 15.86 65.98 -24.51
C LEU A 410 15.44 67.40 -24.88
N ARG A 411 14.16 67.75 -24.70
CA ARG A 411 13.64 69.11 -24.94
C ARG A 411 14.38 70.15 -24.09
N CYS A 412 14.54 69.88 -22.79
CA CYS A 412 15.27 70.77 -21.88
C CYS A 412 16.73 70.95 -22.31
N LEU A 413 17.41 69.86 -22.70
CA LEU A 413 18.81 69.92 -23.18
C LEU A 413 18.95 70.75 -24.47
N GLU A 414 18.00 70.63 -25.40
CA GLU A 414 17.99 71.45 -26.62
C GLU A 414 17.79 72.94 -26.31
N GLU A 415 16.98 73.27 -25.31
CA GLU A 415 16.78 74.64 -24.84
C GLU A 415 18.04 75.21 -24.17
N GLU A 416 18.71 74.43 -23.32
CA GLU A 416 20.01 74.82 -22.75
C GLU A 416 21.05 75.08 -23.83
N ALA A 417 21.13 74.21 -24.83
CA ALA A 417 22.09 74.32 -25.93
C ALA A 417 21.89 75.59 -26.76
N ARG A 418 20.67 76.13 -26.85
CA ARG A 418 20.38 77.41 -27.53
C ARG A 418 20.84 78.62 -26.72
N HIS A 419 20.86 78.54 -25.40
CA HIS A 419 21.26 79.65 -24.53
C HIS A 419 22.76 79.68 -24.23
N LEU A 420 23.44 78.53 -24.28
CA LEU A 420 24.89 78.37 -24.04
C LEU A 420 25.81 79.28 -24.89
N PRO A 421 25.61 79.44 -26.21
CA PRO A 421 26.47 80.29 -27.05
C PRO A 421 26.47 81.78 -26.67
N HIS A 422 25.43 82.23 -25.97
CA HIS A 422 25.27 83.62 -25.56
C HIS A 422 26.04 83.95 -24.26
N ILE A 423 26.69 82.95 -23.65
CA ILE A 423 27.46 83.06 -22.41
C ILE A 423 28.95 83.05 -22.72
N LEU A 424 29.59 84.18 -22.48
CA LEU A 424 31.05 84.27 -22.53
C LEU A 424 31.61 83.86 -21.16
N LEU A 425 32.38 82.77 -21.12
CA LEU A 425 33.00 82.24 -19.89
C LEU A 425 33.83 83.32 -19.14
N GLY A 426 34.46 84.24 -19.89
CA GLY A 426 35.25 85.34 -19.32
C GLY A 426 34.47 86.36 -18.49
N THR A 427 33.14 86.43 -18.61
CA THR A 427 32.28 87.28 -17.76
C THR A 427 31.90 86.65 -16.43
N LEU A 428 31.91 85.31 -16.33
CA LEU A 428 31.66 84.57 -15.07
C LEU A 428 32.95 84.41 -14.23
N LEU A 429 34.12 84.53 -14.87
CA LEU A 429 35.44 84.33 -14.25
C LEU A 429 36.13 85.64 -13.81
N ARG A 430 35.47 86.80 -13.87
CA ARG A 430 36.11 88.09 -13.59
C ARG A 430 36.26 88.34 -12.08
N HIS A 431 37.35 87.82 -11.51
CA HIS A 431 37.92 88.30 -10.24
C HIS A 431 39.27 88.97 -10.51
N SER A 432 39.26 90.27 -10.79
CA SER A 432 40.42 91.16 -10.59
C SER A 432 39.98 92.63 -10.66
N PRO A 433 40.12 93.44 -9.59
CA PRO A 433 39.94 94.87 -9.65
C PRO A 433 41.29 95.55 -9.94
N GLU A 434 41.74 95.51 -11.19
CA GLU A 434 42.76 96.45 -11.66
C GLU A 434 42.17 97.23 -12.83
N GLY A 435 41.69 98.45 -12.54
CA GLY A 435 41.17 99.37 -13.54
C GLY A 435 40.14 100.35 -12.98
N LEU A 436 40.57 101.59 -12.81
CA LEU A 436 39.82 102.75 -12.31
C LEU A 436 38.61 103.10 -13.21
N LYS A 437 37.44 102.51 -12.98
CA LYS A 437 36.12 103.12 -13.25
C LYS A 437 35.12 102.68 -12.18
N PRO A 438 34.30 103.58 -11.61
CA PRO A 438 33.37 103.22 -10.54
C PRO A 438 32.26 102.32 -11.09
N LEU A 439 32.15 101.11 -10.54
CA LEU A 439 30.99 100.24 -10.73
C LEU A 439 29.80 100.81 -9.93
N PRO A 440 28.56 100.73 -10.42
CA PRO A 440 27.39 101.21 -9.68
C PRO A 440 27.21 100.43 -8.38
N THR A 441 26.73 101.09 -7.32
CA THR A 441 26.66 100.62 -5.92
C THR A 441 25.75 99.41 -5.64
N ILE A 442 25.20 98.76 -6.67
CA ILE A 442 24.48 97.48 -6.51
C ILE A 442 25.44 96.40 -7.00
N LEU A 443 25.73 95.41 -6.15
CA LEU A 443 26.69 94.33 -6.40
C LEU A 443 26.76 93.97 -7.90
N PRO A 444 27.96 93.91 -8.52
CA PRO A 444 28.11 93.67 -9.96
C PRO A 444 27.42 92.38 -10.46
N SER A 445 27.11 91.45 -9.56
CA SER A 445 26.34 90.23 -9.82
C SER A 445 24.83 90.46 -10.02
N ILE A 446 24.24 91.46 -9.37
CA ILE A 446 22.80 91.77 -9.45
C ILE A 446 22.48 92.58 -10.72
N HIS A 447 23.40 93.42 -11.18
CA HIS A 447 23.26 94.16 -12.44
C HIS A 447 23.23 93.25 -13.69
N GLN A 448 23.92 92.11 -13.65
CA GLN A 448 23.93 91.14 -14.76
C GLN A 448 22.60 90.40 -14.93
N LEU A 449 21.77 90.37 -13.88
CA LEU A 449 20.42 89.78 -13.87
C LEU A 449 19.33 90.80 -14.17
N HIS A 450 19.67 92.06 -14.49
CA HIS A 450 18.66 93.08 -14.76
C HIS A 450 17.96 92.81 -16.11
N PRO A 451 16.61 92.88 -16.20
CA PRO A 451 15.86 92.57 -17.42
C PRO A 451 16.24 93.43 -18.63
N MET A 452 16.76 94.64 -18.39
CA MET A 452 17.24 95.56 -19.42
C MET A 452 18.68 95.25 -19.90
N CYS A 453 19.36 94.28 -19.29
CA CYS A 453 20.67 93.82 -19.76
C CYS A 453 20.45 92.77 -20.87
N PRO A 454 21.03 92.93 -22.07
CA PRO A 454 20.80 92.01 -23.20
C PRO A 454 21.21 90.55 -22.92
N LYS A 455 22.00 90.30 -21.87
CA LYS A 455 22.48 88.98 -21.46
C LYS A 455 21.76 88.42 -20.21
N GLY A 456 21.01 89.26 -19.50
CA GLY A 456 20.34 88.89 -18.26
C GLY A 456 19.23 87.86 -18.46
N SER A 457 18.52 87.93 -19.58
CA SER A 457 17.46 86.97 -19.93
C SER A 457 18.00 85.54 -20.10
N SER A 458 19.19 85.37 -20.69
CA SER A 458 19.82 84.05 -20.87
C SER A 458 20.34 83.47 -19.55
N LEU A 459 20.89 84.30 -18.67
CA LEU A 459 21.34 83.87 -17.33
C LEU A 459 20.17 83.50 -16.42
N ILE A 460 19.06 84.24 -16.49
CA ILE A 460 17.83 83.93 -15.77
C ILE A 460 17.22 82.62 -16.28
N ALA A 461 17.13 82.44 -17.60
CA ALA A 461 16.61 81.21 -18.21
C ALA A 461 17.41 79.97 -17.77
N LEU A 462 18.75 80.03 -17.83
CA LEU A 462 19.58 78.92 -17.38
C LEU A 462 19.53 78.70 -15.86
N SER A 463 19.36 79.75 -15.06
CA SER A 463 19.16 79.58 -13.62
C SER A 463 17.88 78.78 -13.32
N HIS A 464 16.81 79.04 -14.08
CA HIS A 464 15.57 78.26 -13.97
C HIS A 464 15.75 76.82 -14.45
N ILE A 465 16.44 76.60 -15.57
CA ILE A 465 16.61 75.25 -16.12
C ILE A 465 17.50 74.39 -15.22
N LEU A 466 18.57 74.96 -14.65
CA LEU A 466 19.47 74.29 -13.70
C LEU A 466 18.88 74.16 -12.27
N GLY A 467 17.63 74.61 -12.06
CA GLY A 467 16.92 74.49 -10.79
C GLY A 467 17.46 75.39 -9.67
N LEU A 468 18.05 76.54 -10.00
CA LEU A 468 18.46 77.54 -9.02
C LEU A 468 17.25 78.40 -8.58
N PRO A 469 17.13 78.69 -7.27
CA PRO A 469 16.06 79.57 -6.77
C PRO A 469 16.15 80.98 -7.37
N THR A 470 14.98 81.59 -7.62
CA THR A 470 14.88 82.97 -8.11
C THR A 470 15.57 83.95 -7.16
N GLY A 471 16.40 84.85 -7.70
CA GLY A 471 17.14 85.86 -6.93
C GLY A 471 18.53 85.44 -6.46
N LYS A 472 19.03 84.26 -6.84
CA LYS A 472 20.43 83.87 -6.61
C LYS A 472 21.38 84.49 -7.65
N ALA A 473 22.61 84.79 -7.22
CA ALA A 473 23.62 85.42 -8.06
C ALA A 473 24.10 84.46 -9.19
N PRO A 474 24.42 84.99 -10.39
CA PRO A 474 24.83 84.18 -11.54
C PRO A 474 26.17 83.46 -11.34
N GLU A 475 26.98 83.88 -10.37
CA GLU A 475 28.22 83.20 -9.95
C GLU A 475 27.98 81.78 -9.41
N LEU A 476 26.76 81.44 -8.98
CA LEU A 476 26.39 80.11 -8.51
C LEU A 476 26.01 79.14 -9.64
N LEU A 477 25.92 79.61 -10.89
CA LEU A 477 25.62 78.76 -12.04
C LEU A 477 26.70 77.72 -12.28
N LEU A 478 27.98 78.10 -12.21
CA LEU A 478 29.10 77.19 -12.43
C LEU A 478 29.24 76.13 -11.33
N PRO A 479 29.22 76.49 -10.02
CA PRO A 479 29.18 75.48 -8.95
C PRO A 479 27.98 74.54 -9.05
N LYS A 480 26.79 75.04 -9.42
CA LYS A 480 25.59 74.20 -9.58
C LYS A 480 25.66 73.29 -10.80
N ALA A 481 26.18 73.78 -11.93
CA ALA A 481 26.42 72.96 -13.11
C ALA A 481 27.49 71.88 -12.84
N ALA A 482 28.54 72.22 -12.08
CA ALA A 482 29.55 71.27 -11.65
C ALA A 482 28.98 70.20 -10.71
N SER A 483 28.12 70.57 -9.76
CA SER A 483 27.46 69.59 -8.88
C SER A 483 26.52 68.67 -9.66
N LEU A 484 25.72 69.21 -10.59
CA LEU A 484 24.83 68.40 -11.42
C LEU A 484 25.61 67.47 -12.36
N ARG A 485 26.76 67.91 -12.88
CA ARG A 485 27.67 67.05 -13.64
C ARG A 485 28.24 65.91 -12.78
N GLN A 486 28.54 66.18 -11.52
CA GLN A 486 29.01 65.15 -10.58
C GLN A 486 27.91 64.13 -10.28
N ASP A 487 26.67 64.57 -10.07
CA ASP A 487 25.51 63.70 -9.89
C ASP A 487 25.26 62.84 -11.14
N LEU A 488 25.37 63.43 -12.33
CA LEU A 488 25.22 62.71 -13.60
C LEU A 488 26.28 61.61 -13.75
N LEU A 489 27.55 61.93 -13.49
CA LEU A 489 28.64 60.94 -13.51
C LEU A 489 28.37 59.81 -12.51
N PHE A 490 27.91 60.14 -11.30
CA PHE A 490 27.53 59.14 -10.29
C PHE A 490 26.39 58.23 -10.77
N PHE A 491 25.36 58.77 -11.42
CA PHE A 491 24.27 57.96 -11.97
C PHE A 491 24.71 57.10 -13.15
N GLN A 492 25.60 57.61 -14.01
CA GLN A 492 26.21 56.83 -15.10
C GLN A 492 27.05 55.68 -14.56
N ASP A 493 27.84 55.91 -13.53
CA ASP A 493 28.63 54.88 -12.86
C ASP A 493 27.71 53.80 -12.28
N GLN A 494 26.62 54.17 -11.59
CA GLN A 494 25.64 53.20 -11.10
C GLN A 494 24.95 52.41 -12.21
N GLN A 495 24.58 53.06 -13.31
CA GLN A 495 23.98 52.38 -14.45
C GLN A 495 24.97 51.40 -15.08
N SER A 496 26.23 51.80 -15.24
CA SER A 496 27.28 50.94 -15.78
C SER A 496 27.54 49.72 -14.88
N LEU A 497 27.50 49.90 -13.55
CA LEU A 497 27.64 48.82 -12.58
C LEU A 497 26.47 47.83 -12.71
N ARG A 498 25.23 48.33 -12.74
CA ARG A 498 24.02 47.51 -12.88
C ARG A 498 23.94 46.78 -14.22
N CYS A 499 24.36 47.44 -15.31
CA CYS A 499 24.48 46.83 -16.63
C CYS A 499 25.59 45.77 -16.65
N GLY A 500 26.71 46.03 -15.96
CA GLY A 500 27.77 45.07 -15.71
C GLY A 500 27.25 43.84 -14.98
N ASP A 501 26.51 44.03 -13.88
CA ASP A 501 25.89 42.95 -13.10
C ASP A 501 24.89 42.13 -13.92
N LEU A 502 24.09 42.78 -14.77
CA LEU A 502 23.16 42.10 -15.69
C LEU A 502 23.90 41.33 -16.80
N LEU A 503 24.97 41.88 -17.35
CA LEU A 503 25.84 41.19 -18.31
C LEU A 503 26.59 40.03 -17.65
N HIS A 504 27.02 40.19 -16.40
CA HIS A 504 27.64 39.14 -15.59
C HIS A 504 26.62 38.03 -15.30
N MET A 505 25.40 38.35 -14.91
CA MET A 505 24.30 37.37 -14.77
C MET A 505 23.99 36.66 -16.10
N LYS A 506 24.08 37.35 -17.24
CA LYS A 506 23.88 36.76 -18.57
C LYS A 506 25.04 35.88 -19.05
N THR A 507 26.26 36.16 -18.60
CA THR A 507 27.48 35.39 -18.94
C THR A 507 27.78 34.27 -17.94
N HIS A 508 27.27 34.35 -16.71
CA HIS A 508 27.35 33.31 -15.68
C HIS A 508 26.10 32.43 -15.58
N LEU A 509 25.07 32.68 -16.40
CA LEU A 509 24.13 31.61 -16.73
C LEU A 509 24.88 30.66 -17.68
N PRO A 510 25.24 29.44 -17.26
CA PRO A 510 25.83 28.49 -18.19
C PRO A 510 24.89 28.37 -19.39
N SER A 511 25.42 28.40 -20.61
CA SER A 511 24.66 27.87 -21.73
C SER A 511 24.22 26.47 -21.28
N GLY A 512 22.91 26.29 -21.09
CA GLY A 512 22.39 24.99 -20.68
C GLY A 512 22.95 23.94 -21.62
N PRO A 513 23.27 22.74 -21.12
CA PRO A 513 23.82 21.67 -21.95
C PRO A 513 22.96 21.55 -23.21
N SER A 514 23.63 21.45 -24.36
CA SER A 514 22.92 21.35 -25.63
C SER A 514 21.95 20.16 -25.56
N PRO A 515 20.84 20.16 -26.31
CA PRO A 515 19.89 19.04 -26.30
C PRO A 515 20.57 17.68 -26.52
N GLN A 516 21.69 17.66 -27.25
CA GLN A 516 22.51 16.47 -27.49
C GLN A 516 23.32 16.03 -26.25
N GLU A 517 23.88 16.97 -25.48
CA GLU A 517 24.58 16.66 -24.23
C GLU A 517 23.62 16.15 -23.16
N LEU A 518 22.40 16.71 -23.07
CA LEU A 518 21.36 16.19 -22.16
C LEU A 518 20.95 14.77 -22.52
N LEU A 519 20.79 14.47 -23.81
CA LEU A 519 20.49 13.11 -24.27
C LEU A 519 21.65 12.15 -23.97
N GLN A 520 22.90 12.60 -24.05
CA GLN A 520 24.07 11.78 -23.72
C GLN A 520 24.18 11.53 -22.21
N ILE A 521 23.92 12.55 -21.40
CA ILE A 521 23.87 12.42 -19.93
C ILE A 521 22.74 11.47 -19.53
N GLN A 522 21.55 11.64 -20.10
CA GLN A 522 20.42 10.73 -19.85
C GLN A 522 20.74 9.29 -20.27
N ALA A 523 21.31 9.08 -21.46
CA ALA A 523 21.69 7.75 -21.92
C ALA A 523 22.76 7.10 -21.03
N SER A 524 23.71 7.89 -20.53
CA SER A 524 24.74 7.41 -19.60
C SER A 524 24.15 7.00 -18.24
N GLN A 525 23.21 7.79 -17.71
CA GLN A 525 22.51 7.50 -16.46
C GLN A 525 21.59 6.29 -16.58
N GLU A 526 20.86 6.16 -17.69
CA GLU A 526 20.02 4.99 -17.97
C GLU A 526 20.85 3.72 -18.08
N LYS A 527 22.05 3.80 -18.68
CA LYS A 527 22.98 2.67 -18.76
C LYS A 527 23.49 2.26 -17.39
N GLU A 528 23.94 3.22 -16.58
CA GLU A 528 24.42 2.98 -15.21
C GLU A 528 23.31 2.39 -14.33
N GLN A 529 22.08 2.91 -14.43
CA GLN A 529 20.93 2.38 -13.70
C GLN A 529 20.59 0.95 -14.13
N LYS A 530 20.63 0.63 -15.42
CA LYS A 530 20.40 -0.73 -15.92
C LYS A 530 21.48 -1.71 -15.45
N GLU A 531 22.74 -1.31 -15.44
CA GLU A 531 23.83 -2.13 -14.93
C GLU A 531 23.70 -2.37 -13.42
N ASN A 532 23.38 -1.34 -12.63
CA ASN A 532 23.16 -1.45 -11.20
C ASN A 532 21.95 -2.35 -10.86
N LEU A 533 20.84 -2.18 -11.57
CA LEU A 533 19.65 -3.04 -11.44
C LEU A 533 19.97 -4.49 -11.84
N GLY A 534 20.70 -4.70 -12.93
CA GLY A 534 21.13 -6.02 -13.37
C GLY A 534 22.00 -6.73 -12.33
N GLN A 535 22.94 -6.02 -11.70
CA GLN A 535 23.75 -6.57 -10.61
C GLN A 535 22.91 -6.91 -9.37
N ALA A 536 21.94 -6.06 -9.00
CA ALA A 536 21.05 -6.31 -7.88
C ALA A 536 20.13 -7.53 -8.14
N LEU A 537 19.58 -7.65 -9.35
CA LEU A 537 18.76 -8.78 -9.76
C LEU A 537 19.56 -10.09 -9.74
N ASN A 538 20.79 -10.09 -10.25
CA ASN A 538 21.66 -11.27 -10.19
C ASN A 538 22.00 -11.68 -8.75
N ARG A 539 22.19 -10.72 -7.84
CA ARG A 539 22.39 -11.02 -6.41
C ARG A 539 21.15 -11.67 -5.80
N LEU A 540 19.96 -11.15 -6.10
CA LEU A 540 18.69 -11.74 -5.65
C LEU A 540 18.47 -13.13 -6.22
N GLU A 541 18.73 -13.33 -7.51
CA GLU A 541 18.62 -14.64 -8.16
C GLU A 541 19.55 -15.67 -7.51
N ASN A 542 20.79 -15.29 -7.19
CA ASN A 542 21.73 -16.16 -6.50
C ASN A 542 21.27 -16.50 -5.07
N LEU A 543 20.73 -15.53 -4.33
CA LEU A 543 20.15 -15.77 -3.00
C LEU A 543 18.94 -16.71 -3.07
N LEU A 544 18.08 -16.55 -4.07
CA LEU A 544 16.93 -17.43 -4.28
C LEU A 544 17.37 -18.84 -4.64
N LYS A 545 18.38 -19.01 -5.52
CA LYS A 545 18.96 -20.33 -5.82
C LYS A 545 19.51 -20.99 -4.56
N GLN A 546 20.26 -20.26 -3.74
CA GLN A 546 20.78 -20.78 -2.46
C GLN A 546 19.67 -21.15 -1.47
N ALA A 547 18.58 -20.37 -1.43
CA ALA A 547 17.43 -20.68 -0.59
C ALA A 547 16.72 -21.95 -1.07
N LEU A 548 16.50 -22.08 -2.38
CA LEU A 548 15.89 -23.25 -3.00
C LEU A 548 16.73 -24.52 -2.77
N GLU A 549 18.06 -24.43 -2.81
CA GLU A 549 18.95 -25.55 -2.45
C GLU A 549 18.85 -25.96 -0.97
N ARG A 550 18.40 -25.07 -0.07
CA ARG A 550 18.19 -25.36 1.35
C ARG A 550 16.83 -25.98 1.64
N VAL A 551 15.84 -25.81 0.77
CA VAL A 551 14.47 -26.35 0.97
C VAL A 551 14.46 -27.88 1.12
N PRO A 552 15.14 -28.67 0.28
CA PRO A 552 15.19 -30.13 0.46
C PRO A 552 15.85 -30.54 1.78
N LYS A 553 16.85 -29.78 2.25
CA LYS A 553 17.51 -30.04 3.53
C LYS A 553 16.57 -29.77 4.71
N LEU A 554 15.80 -28.67 4.65
CA LEU A 554 14.79 -28.35 5.65
C LEU A 554 13.62 -29.35 5.65
N GLN A 555 13.19 -29.79 4.47
CA GLN A 555 12.19 -30.86 4.33
C GLN A 555 12.71 -32.18 4.89
N GLY A 556 13.98 -32.51 4.68
CA GLY A 556 14.65 -33.64 5.32
C GLY A 556 14.62 -33.52 6.85
N VAL A 557 15.05 -32.38 7.41
CA VAL A 557 15.02 -32.15 8.87
C VAL A 557 13.61 -32.18 9.45
N LEU A 558 12.61 -31.66 8.74
CA LEU A 558 11.20 -31.71 9.16
C LEU A 558 10.64 -33.12 9.08
N ALA A 559 10.99 -33.89 8.06
CA ALA A 559 10.63 -35.30 7.96
C ALA A 559 11.29 -36.11 9.09
N ASP A 560 12.58 -35.87 9.36
CA ASP A 560 13.31 -36.49 10.48
C ASP A 560 12.67 -36.13 11.83
N TRP A 561 12.22 -34.88 12.00
CA TRP A 561 11.49 -34.43 13.20
C TRP A 561 10.10 -35.08 13.32
N TRP A 562 9.41 -35.29 12.20
CA TRP A 562 8.07 -35.91 12.19
C TRP A 562 8.12 -37.41 12.44
N GLU A 563 9.13 -38.10 11.89
CA GLU A 563 9.36 -39.53 12.10
C GLU A 563 9.90 -39.82 13.52
N GLN A 564 10.76 -38.94 14.06
CA GLN A 564 11.28 -39.05 15.43
C GLN A 564 11.30 -37.70 16.17
N PRO A 565 10.14 -37.25 16.69
CA PRO A 565 10.06 -36.00 17.43
C PRO A 565 10.95 -36.08 18.68
N GLY A 566 11.97 -35.22 18.71
CA GLY A 566 12.91 -35.10 19.83
C GLY A 566 14.22 -35.88 19.71
N GLN A 567 14.52 -36.54 18.58
CA GLN A 567 15.85 -37.14 18.38
C GLN A 567 16.95 -36.08 18.22
N ALA A 568 16.59 -34.90 17.71
CA ALA A 568 17.45 -33.74 17.54
C ALA A 568 17.15 -32.57 18.51
N SER A 569 16.21 -32.74 19.46
CA SER A 569 15.96 -31.69 20.46
C SER A 569 17.09 -31.69 21.49
N LEU A 570 17.98 -30.70 21.33
CA LEU A 570 18.89 -30.13 22.31
C LEU A 570 19.55 -31.15 23.26
N SER A 571 20.68 -31.71 22.81
CA SER A 571 21.57 -32.54 23.63
C SER A 571 22.11 -31.84 24.91
N GLY A 572 21.84 -30.55 25.10
CA GLY A 572 22.33 -29.72 26.20
C GLY A 572 21.31 -29.35 27.29
N GLU A 573 20.01 -29.59 27.10
CA GLU A 573 19.02 -29.24 28.13
C GLU A 573 18.89 -30.35 29.19
N LEU A 574 19.14 -29.98 30.45
CA LEU A 574 19.06 -30.88 31.61
C LEU A 574 17.69 -30.76 32.27
N CYS A 575 16.85 -31.78 32.15
CA CYS A 575 15.61 -31.86 32.92
C CYS A 575 15.88 -32.64 34.22
N GLN A 576 15.73 -31.95 35.36
CA GLN A 576 16.06 -32.49 36.70
C GLN A 576 17.54 -32.93 36.82
N GLY A 577 18.44 -32.20 36.18
CA GLY A 577 19.89 -32.46 36.24
C GLY A 577 20.37 -33.65 35.41
N LEU A 578 19.49 -34.29 34.62
CA LEU A 578 19.83 -35.41 33.74
C LEU A 578 19.53 -35.06 32.29
N SER A 579 20.41 -35.50 31.39
CA SER A 579 20.22 -35.40 29.93
C SER A 579 19.24 -36.45 29.43
N LEU A 580 18.67 -36.23 28.24
CA LEU A 580 17.72 -37.16 27.61
C LEU A 580 18.30 -38.57 27.40
N SER A 581 19.59 -38.68 27.08
CA SER A 581 20.28 -39.98 26.96
C SER A 581 20.40 -40.71 28.30
N GLN A 582 20.65 -39.97 29.39
CA GLN A 582 20.68 -40.53 30.74
C GLN A 582 19.28 -40.96 31.20
N TRP A 583 18.24 -40.19 30.88
CA TRP A 583 16.85 -40.57 31.15
C TRP A 583 16.44 -41.84 30.41
N ARG A 584 16.79 -41.97 29.12
CA ARG A 584 16.57 -43.20 28.35
C ARG A 584 17.27 -44.40 28.97
N LEU A 585 18.53 -44.26 29.37
CA LEU A 585 19.26 -45.35 30.03
C LEU A 585 18.59 -45.78 31.33
N ARG A 586 18.16 -44.82 32.15
CA ARG A 586 17.44 -45.08 33.40
C ARG A 586 16.12 -45.79 33.18
N TRP A 587 15.39 -45.41 32.13
CA TRP A 587 14.12 -46.04 31.75
C TRP A 587 14.32 -47.48 31.29
N VAL A 588 15.33 -47.76 30.45
CA VAL A 588 15.66 -49.12 30.02
C VAL A 588 16.06 -50.00 31.21
N GLN A 589 16.83 -49.46 32.15
CA GLN A 589 17.18 -50.18 33.38
C GLN A 589 15.96 -50.46 34.27
N ALA A 590 15.06 -49.49 34.43
CA ALA A 590 13.81 -49.68 35.16
C ALA A 590 12.88 -50.70 34.49
N GLN A 591 12.79 -50.67 33.15
CA GLN A 591 12.05 -51.66 32.36
C GLN A 591 12.64 -53.06 32.52
N GLY A 592 13.96 -53.20 32.49
CA GLY A 592 14.64 -54.47 32.75
C GLY A 592 14.40 -55.00 34.16
N ALA A 593 14.44 -54.13 35.18
CA ALA A 593 14.13 -54.48 36.56
C ALA A 593 12.66 -54.92 36.75
N LEU A 594 11.72 -54.22 36.09
CA LEU A 594 10.30 -54.60 36.07
C LEU A 594 10.07 -55.94 35.38
N GLN A 595 10.77 -56.21 34.27
CA GLN A 595 10.69 -57.50 33.58
C GLN A 595 11.29 -58.66 34.40
N GLN A 596 12.27 -58.38 35.26
CA GLN A 596 12.81 -59.36 36.20
C GLN A 596 11.90 -59.60 37.41
N LEU A 597 11.10 -58.61 37.83
CA LEU A 597 10.08 -58.74 38.89
C LEU A 597 8.80 -59.43 38.41
N CYS A 598 8.53 -59.45 37.10
CA CYS A 598 7.40 -60.15 36.48
C CYS A 598 7.74 -61.57 35.99
N ARG A 599 8.95 -62.06 36.27
CA ARG A 599 9.32 -63.48 36.19
C ARG A 599 9.41 -64.05 37.60
#